data_AF-A0AAV3IA77-F1
#
_entry.id   AF-A0AAV3IA77-F1
#
_cell.length_a   1.000
_cell.length_b   1.000
_cell.length_c   1.000
_cell.angle_alpha   90.00
_cell.angle_beta   90.00
_cell.angle_gamma   90.00
#
_symmetry.space_group_name_H-M   'P 1'
#
loop_
_entity.id
_entity.type
_entity.pdbx_description
1 polymer ?
#
loop_
_entity_poly.entity_id
_entity_poly.type
_entity_poly.pdbx_seq_one_letter_code
_entity_poly.pdbx_strand_id
1 'polypeptide(L)'
;MPIFQREGHLKYSFAAGEYQAGNYDSASPRFGQLDLIYGLPWGMTAYGGVLISNNYNAFTLGIGKNFGYIGAISIDVTQAKSELNNDRDSQGQSYRFLYSKSFESGTDFRLAGYRYSTSGFYTFQEATDVRSDADSDYNRYHKRSEIQGNLTQQLGAYGSVYLNLTQQDYWNDAGKQNTVSAGYNGRIGKVSYSIAYSWNKSPEWDESDRLWSFNISVPLGRAWSNYRVTTDQDGRTNQQVGVSGTLLEDRNLSYSVQEGYASNGVGNSGNANVGYQGGSGNVNVGYSYGKDYRQLNYSVRGGVIVHSEGVTLSQPLGETMTLISVPGARNARVVNNGGVQVDWMGNAIVPYAMPYRENEISLRSDSLGDDVDVENAFQKVVPTRGAIVRARFDTRVGYRVLMTLLRSAGSPVPFGATATLITDKQNEVSSIVGEEGQLYISGMPEEGRVLIKWGNDASQQCVAPYKLSLELKQGGIIPVSANCQ
;
A
#
# COMPACT_ATOMS: atom_id res chain seq x y z
N MET A 1 -4.41 -17.72 11.53
CA MET A 1 -5.88 -17.70 11.37
C MET A 1 -6.31 -19.07 10.87
N PRO A 2 -7.43 -19.62 11.36
CA PRO A 2 -7.99 -20.85 10.83
C PRO A 2 -8.19 -20.82 9.31
N ILE A 3 -8.02 -21.97 8.67
CA ILE A 3 -8.12 -22.10 7.22
C ILE A 3 -9.59 -22.30 6.83
N PHE A 4 -10.15 -21.32 6.12
CA PHE A 4 -11.55 -21.32 5.68
C PHE A 4 -11.70 -20.86 4.24
N GLN A 5 -12.70 -21.42 3.58
CA GLN A 5 -13.13 -21.04 2.25
C GLN A 5 -14.66 -20.93 2.23
N ARG A 6 -15.19 -19.94 1.48
CA ARG A 6 -16.65 -19.79 1.33
C ARG A 6 -17.25 -21.02 0.67
N GLU A 7 -18.46 -21.39 1.06
CA GLU A 7 -19.20 -22.52 0.51
C GLU A 7 -19.21 -22.48 -1.03
N GLY A 8 -18.95 -23.63 -1.66
CA GLY A 8 -18.89 -23.79 -3.12
C GLY A 8 -17.63 -23.21 -3.79
N HIS A 9 -16.74 -22.56 -3.05
CA HIS A 9 -15.51 -22.00 -3.62
C HIS A 9 -14.35 -22.99 -3.46
N LEU A 10 -13.60 -23.19 -4.54
CA LEU A 10 -12.35 -23.94 -4.58
C LEU A 10 -11.17 -22.95 -4.69
N LYS A 11 -10.17 -23.10 -3.81
CA LYS A 11 -8.86 -22.48 -3.96
C LYS A 11 -7.83 -23.58 -4.15
N TYR A 12 -7.01 -23.47 -5.19
CA TYR A 12 -5.96 -24.43 -5.50
C TYR A 12 -4.64 -23.72 -5.80
N SER A 13 -3.54 -24.42 -5.58
CA SER A 13 -2.18 -23.98 -5.95
C SER A 13 -1.41 -25.18 -6.47
N PHE A 14 -0.75 -25.03 -7.62
CA PHE A 14 0.18 -26.02 -8.15
C PHE A 14 1.50 -25.33 -8.45
N ALA A 15 2.59 -25.92 -7.97
CA ALA A 15 3.94 -25.45 -8.24
C ALA A 15 4.84 -26.64 -8.55
N ALA A 16 5.70 -26.50 -9.53
CA ALA A 16 6.75 -27.46 -9.82
C ALA A 16 7.99 -26.70 -10.26
N GLY A 17 9.15 -27.12 -9.75
CA GLY A 17 10.38 -26.39 -10.00
C GLY A 17 11.53 -26.93 -9.17
N GLU A 18 12.50 -26.06 -8.93
CA GLU A 18 13.69 -26.35 -8.15
C GLU A 18 13.67 -25.52 -6.88
N TYR A 19 13.97 -26.16 -5.75
CA TYR A 19 14.05 -25.46 -4.47
C TYR A 19 15.27 -24.54 -4.46
N GLN A 20 15.06 -23.29 -4.08
CA GLN A 20 16.10 -22.26 -4.01
C GLN A 20 16.10 -21.68 -2.59
N ALA A 21 16.99 -22.17 -1.73
CA ALA A 21 17.06 -21.77 -0.33
C ALA A 21 17.65 -20.36 -0.12
N GLY A 22 18.47 -19.89 -1.08
CA GLY A 22 19.19 -18.62 -0.98
C GLY A 22 20.48 -18.67 -0.15
N ASN A 23 20.80 -19.81 0.46
CA ASN A 23 22.08 -20.09 1.12
C ASN A 23 22.98 -20.93 0.19
N TYR A 24 24.29 -20.65 0.17
CA TYR A 24 25.24 -21.25 -0.77
C TYR A 24 25.42 -22.77 -0.63
N ASP A 25 25.11 -23.32 0.54
CA ASP A 25 25.38 -24.73 0.88
C ASP A 25 24.12 -25.62 0.84
N SER A 26 22.93 -25.05 0.66
CA SER A 26 21.68 -25.83 0.59
C SER A 26 21.53 -26.51 -0.78
N ALA A 27 21.17 -27.79 -0.79
CA ALA A 27 20.82 -28.48 -2.02
C ALA A 27 19.61 -27.83 -2.72
N SER A 28 19.54 -28.00 -4.05
CA SER A 28 18.46 -27.49 -4.89
C SER A 28 17.63 -28.63 -5.49
N PRO A 29 16.90 -29.43 -4.68
CA PRO A 29 16.10 -30.53 -5.20
C PRO A 29 14.91 -30.05 -6.03
N ARG A 30 14.57 -30.83 -7.06
CA ARG A 30 13.31 -30.63 -7.80
C ARG A 30 12.13 -31.06 -6.94
N PHE A 31 11.04 -30.33 -7.04
CA PHE A 31 9.81 -30.63 -6.31
C PHE A 31 8.56 -30.38 -7.16
N GLY A 32 7.48 -31.04 -6.78
CA GLY A 32 6.11 -30.73 -7.19
C GLY A 32 5.24 -30.58 -5.94
N GLN A 33 4.40 -29.56 -5.91
CA GLN A 33 3.47 -29.26 -4.82
C GLN A 33 2.08 -28.97 -5.39
N LEU A 34 1.07 -29.56 -4.75
CA LEU A 34 -0.34 -29.32 -5.02
C LEU A 34 -1.08 -29.08 -3.71
N ASP A 35 -1.76 -27.94 -3.59
CA ASP A 35 -2.63 -27.61 -2.45
C ASP A 35 -4.06 -27.39 -2.93
N LEU A 36 -5.03 -27.91 -2.18
CA LEU A 36 -6.47 -27.80 -2.45
C LEU A 36 -7.21 -27.40 -1.18
N ILE A 37 -8.08 -26.40 -1.28
CA ILE A 37 -8.94 -25.91 -0.19
C ILE A 37 -10.35 -25.72 -0.75
N TYR A 38 -11.33 -26.43 -0.20
CA TYR A 38 -12.70 -26.40 -0.69
C TYR A 38 -13.70 -26.06 0.43
N GLY A 39 -14.56 -25.09 0.16
CA GLY A 39 -15.65 -24.69 1.07
C GLY A 39 -16.84 -25.64 0.95
N LEU A 40 -17.11 -26.38 2.02
CA LEU A 40 -18.23 -27.31 2.15
C LEU A 40 -19.46 -26.62 2.77
N PRO A 41 -20.66 -27.20 2.65
CA PRO A 41 -21.84 -26.73 3.37
C PRO A 41 -21.65 -26.64 4.89
N TRP A 42 -22.54 -25.90 5.54
CA TRP A 42 -22.57 -25.72 7.00
C TRP A 42 -21.32 -25.06 7.60
N GLY A 43 -20.66 -24.18 6.82
CA GLY A 43 -19.48 -23.44 7.27
C GLY A 43 -18.26 -24.33 7.51
N MET A 44 -18.20 -25.49 6.82
CA MET A 44 -17.08 -26.40 6.85
C MET A 44 -16.11 -26.12 5.70
N THR A 45 -14.84 -26.44 5.88
CA THR A 45 -13.82 -26.35 4.83
C THR A 45 -12.94 -27.58 4.93
N ALA A 46 -12.76 -28.30 3.85
CA ALA A 46 -11.79 -29.39 3.76
C ALA A 46 -10.59 -28.88 2.96
N TYR A 47 -9.39 -29.24 3.40
CA TYR A 47 -8.18 -28.89 2.68
C TYR A 47 -7.13 -29.99 2.79
N GLY A 48 -6.23 -30.01 1.81
CA GLY A 48 -5.13 -30.95 1.79
C GLY A 48 -4.05 -30.49 0.82
N GLY A 49 -2.88 -31.10 0.95
CA GLY A 49 -1.74 -30.78 0.11
C GLY A 49 -0.79 -31.95 -0.02
N VAL A 50 -0.09 -32.00 -1.14
CA VAL A 50 0.94 -32.99 -1.45
C VAL A 50 2.19 -32.24 -1.85
N LEU A 51 3.34 -32.62 -1.29
CA LEU A 51 4.66 -32.17 -1.74
C LEU A 51 5.51 -33.41 -2.02
N ILE A 52 5.99 -33.52 -3.25
CA ILE A 52 6.79 -34.66 -3.73
C ILE A 52 8.12 -34.13 -4.25
N SER A 53 9.20 -34.76 -3.81
CA SER A 53 10.57 -34.55 -4.25
C SER A 53 11.31 -35.89 -4.18
N ASN A 54 12.51 -35.97 -4.77
CA ASN A 54 13.30 -37.20 -4.79
C ASN A 54 13.59 -37.73 -3.37
N ASN A 55 13.89 -36.82 -2.43
CA ASN A 55 14.35 -37.15 -1.08
C ASN A 55 13.34 -36.71 0.00
N TYR A 56 12.14 -36.29 -0.39
CA TYR A 56 11.12 -35.82 0.55
C TYR A 56 9.71 -35.97 -0.02
N ASN A 57 8.82 -36.55 0.76
CA ASN A 57 7.41 -36.69 0.42
C ASN A 57 6.54 -36.31 1.62
N ALA A 58 5.60 -35.41 1.43
CA ALA A 58 4.64 -35.03 2.46
C ALA A 58 3.20 -35.00 1.96
N PHE A 59 2.30 -35.42 2.82
CA PHE A 59 0.85 -35.39 2.62
C PHE A 59 0.18 -34.69 3.80
N THR A 60 -0.65 -33.69 3.52
CA THR A 60 -1.42 -32.95 4.52
C THR A 60 -2.91 -33.14 4.30
N LEU A 61 -3.65 -33.36 5.38
CA LEU A 61 -5.11 -33.38 5.38
C LEU A 61 -5.64 -32.56 6.56
N GLY A 62 -6.62 -31.72 6.30
CA GLY A 62 -7.19 -30.82 7.30
C GLY A 62 -8.65 -30.51 7.11
N ILE A 63 -9.29 -30.11 8.20
CA ILE A 63 -10.68 -29.70 8.25
C ILE A 63 -10.84 -28.47 9.14
N GLY A 64 -11.61 -27.51 8.66
CA GLY A 64 -12.05 -26.33 9.39
C GLY A 64 -13.56 -26.32 9.57
N LYS A 65 -14.03 -25.86 10.72
CA LYS A 65 -15.45 -25.58 10.95
C LYS A 65 -15.63 -24.25 11.69
N ASN A 66 -16.47 -23.39 11.11
CA ASN A 66 -16.94 -22.19 11.79
C ASN A 66 -18.19 -22.52 12.59
N PHE A 67 -18.09 -22.52 13.92
CA PHE A 67 -19.19 -22.78 14.84
C PHE A 67 -19.98 -21.50 15.21
N GLY A 68 -19.66 -20.36 14.60
CA GLY A 68 -20.33 -19.08 14.86
C GLY A 68 -20.10 -18.59 16.29
N TYR A 69 -21.03 -18.86 17.19
CA TYR A 69 -20.97 -18.39 18.59
C TYR A 69 -19.75 -18.95 19.33
N ILE A 70 -19.35 -20.19 19.09
CA ILE A 70 -18.18 -20.79 19.76
C ILE A 70 -16.85 -20.34 19.10
N GLY A 71 -16.90 -19.84 17.86
CA GLY A 71 -15.71 -19.44 17.10
C GLY A 71 -15.38 -20.42 15.99
N ALA A 72 -14.18 -20.28 15.45
CA ALA A 72 -13.78 -21.00 14.26
C ALA A 72 -12.52 -21.83 14.56
N ILE A 73 -12.57 -23.12 14.24
CA ILE A 73 -11.51 -24.09 14.53
C ILE A 73 -11.04 -24.70 13.21
N SER A 74 -9.74 -24.90 13.03
CA SER A 74 -9.21 -25.80 12.00
C SER A 74 -8.11 -26.69 12.53
N ILE A 75 -8.10 -27.94 12.09
CA ILE A 75 -7.17 -28.97 12.51
C ILE A 75 -6.61 -29.63 11.26
N ASP A 76 -5.29 -29.81 11.21
CA ASP A 76 -4.64 -30.57 10.16
C ASP A 76 -3.52 -31.46 10.68
N VAL A 77 -3.26 -32.53 9.92
CA VAL A 77 -2.15 -33.45 10.11
C VAL A 77 -1.33 -33.50 8.82
N THR A 78 -0.02 -33.39 8.96
CA THR A 78 0.95 -33.60 7.88
C THR A 78 1.78 -34.84 8.20
N GLN A 79 1.74 -35.84 7.33
CA GLN A 79 2.67 -36.97 7.33
C GLN A 79 3.83 -36.64 6.39
N ALA A 80 5.06 -36.80 6.85
CA ALA A 80 6.26 -36.64 6.03
C ALA A 80 7.13 -37.90 6.07
N LYS A 81 7.73 -38.23 4.93
CA LYS A 81 8.88 -39.13 4.79
C LYS A 81 10.03 -38.35 4.19
N SER A 82 11.14 -38.31 4.89
CA SER A 82 12.35 -37.57 4.54
C SER A 82 13.53 -38.51 4.45
N GLU A 83 14.40 -38.30 3.47
CA GLU A 83 15.67 -38.98 3.34
C GLU A 83 16.79 -37.98 3.68
N LEU A 84 17.38 -38.14 4.85
CA LEU A 84 18.37 -37.24 5.44
C LEU A 84 19.79 -37.56 4.91
N ASN A 85 20.82 -37.01 5.54
CA ASN A 85 22.22 -37.35 5.24
C ASN A 85 22.50 -38.86 5.40
N ASN A 86 23.49 -39.37 4.67
CA ASN A 86 23.85 -40.79 4.60
C ASN A 86 22.66 -41.72 4.27
N ASP A 87 21.72 -41.24 3.45
CA ASP A 87 20.51 -41.96 2.99
C ASP A 87 19.65 -42.52 4.15
N ARG A 88 19.65 -41.81 5.30
CA ARG A 88 18.84 -42.19 6.46
C ARG A 88 17.39 -41.76 6.26
N ASP A 89 16.49 -42.74 6.18
CA ASP A 89 15.05 -42.50 6.19
C ASP A 89 14.55 -42.04 7.58
N SER A 90 13.72 -41.00 7.60
CA SER A 90 12.95 -40.54 8.76
C SER A 90 11.47 -40.37 8.39
N GLN A 91 10.58 -40.77 9.29
CA GLN A 91 9.15 -40.62 9.12
C GLN A 91 8.53 -39.98 10.36
N GLY A 92 7.62 -39.04 10.15
CA GLY A 92 6.95 -38.39 11.26
C GLY A 92 5.71 -37.63 10.85
N GLN A 93 5.00 -37.15 11.87
CA GLN A 93 3.76 -36.43 11.76
C GLN A 93 3.85 -35.06 12.44
N SER A 94 3.16 -34.08 11.87
CA SER A 94 2.94 -32.78 12.47
C SER A 94 1.44 -32.52 12.58
N TYR A 95 0.99 -32.15 13.77
CA TYR A 95 -0.39 -31.83 14.09
C TYR A 95 -0.49 -30.34 14.33
N ARG A 96 -1.47 -29.68 13.70
CA ARG A 96 -1.70 -28.24 13.86
C ARG A 96 -3.15 -27.98 14.24
N PHE A 97 -3.32 -27.21 15.30
CA PHE A 97 -4.62 -26.73 15.78
C PHE A 97 -4.66 -25.20 15.72
N LEU A 98 -5.65 -24.65 15.03
CA LEU A 98 -5.89 -23.21 14.90
C LEU A 98 -7.26 -22.87 15.47
N TYR A 99 -7.35 -21.78 16.24
CA TYR A 99 -8.61 -21.28 16.75
C TYR A 99 -8.68 -19.76 16.70
N SER A 100 -9.84 -19.22 16.36
CA SER A 100 -10.10 -17.78 16.41
C SER A 100 -11.54 -17.49 16.84
N LYS A 101 -11.70 -16.52 17.72
CA LYS A 101 -13.00 -16.00 18.15
C LYS A 101 -12.92 -14.50 18.39
N SER A 102 -13.86 -13.77 17.78
CA SER A 102 -14.19 -12.40 18.16
C SER A 102 -15.49 -12.42 18.97
N PHE A 103 -15.47 -11.83 20.15
CA PHE A 103 -16.59 -11.73 21.09
C PHE A 103 -17.19 -10.33 21.02
N GLU A 104 -18.50 -10.24 21.23
CA GLU A 104 -19.22 -8.95 21.28
C GLU A 104 -18.76 -8.06 22.45
N SER A 105 -18.14 -8.65 23.49
CA SER A 105 -17.48 -7.95 24.60
C SER A 105 -16.25 -7.13 24.20
N GLY A 106 -15.90 -7.09 22.91
CA GLY A 106 -14.69 -6.44 22.42
C GLY A 106 -13.41 -7.27 22.63
N THR A 107 -13.56 -8.53 23.05
CA THR A 107 -12.46 -9.50 23.16
C THR A 107 -12.23 -10.15 21.80
N ASP A 108 -11.01 -10.11 21.29
CA ASP A 108 -10.57 -10.86 20.13
C ASP A 108 -9.46 -11.81 20.58
N PHE A 109 -9.70 -13.11 20.45
CA PHE A 109 -8.76 -14.14 20.83
C PHE A 109 -8.43 -15.01 19.62
N ARG A 110 -7.13 -15.14 19.35
CA ARG A 110 -6.58 -15.90 18.24
C ARG A 110 -5.48 -16.80 18.77
N LEU A 111 -5.73 -18.10 18.75
CA LEU A 111 -4.66 -19.09 18.83
C LEU A 111 -4.18 -19.33 17.39
N ALA A 112 -3.14 -18.58 17.02
CA ALA A 112 -2.55 -18.62 15.69
C ALA A 112 -1.87 -19.96 15.38
N GLY A 113 -1.57 -20.77 16.41
CA GLY A 113 -1.41 -22.21 16.26
C GLY A 113 -0.86 -22.89 17.50
N TYR A 114 -1.37 -24.08 17.79
CA TYR A 114 -0.64 -25.09 18.54
C TYR A 114 -0.16 -26.14 17.53
N ARG A 115 1.15 -26.20 17.31
CA ARG A 115 1.79 -27.19 16.44
C ARG A 115 2.58 -28.17 17.30
N TYR A 116 2.42 -29.45 17.02
CA TYR A 116 3.23 -30.51 17.62
C TYR A 116 3.76 -31.41 16.52
N SER A 117 5.07 -31.59 16.46
CA SER A 117 5.77 -32.42 15.49
C SER A 117 6.49 -33.55 16.21
N THR A 118 6.29 -34.78 15.77
CA THR A 118 7.04 -35.95 16.26
C THR A 118 8.53 -35.81 15.93
N SER A 119 9.41 -36.48 16.68
CA SER A 119 10.87 -36.41 16.45
C SER A 119 11.32 -36.85 15.06
N GLY A 120 10.54 -37.66 14.34
CA GLY A 120 10.85 -38.07 12.96
C GLY A 120 10.28 -37.15 11.87
N PHE A 121 9.57 -36.07 12.23
CA PHE A 121 8.96 -35.15 11.28
C PHE A 121 9.94 -34.03 10.93
N TYR A 122 10.27 -33.87 9.66
CA TYR A 122 11.04 -32.75 9.13
C TYR A 122 10.19 -31.98 8.12
N THR A 123 10.28 -30.65 8.08
CA THR A 123 9.79 -29.88 6.91
C THR A 123 10.70 -30.09 5.70
N PHE A 124 10.22 -29.75 4.49
CA PHE A 124 11.01 -29.90 3.27
C PHE A 124 12.33 -29.11 3.30
N GLN A 125 12.30 -27.91 3.87
CA GLN A 125 13.50 -27.10 4.09
C GLN A 125 14.46 -27.82 5.05
N GLU A 126 13.95 -28.31 6.20
CA GLU A 126 14.78 -29.00 7.20
C GLU A 126 15.47 -30.24 6.61
N ALA A 127 14.72 -31.07 5.88
CA ALA A 127 15.25 -32.27 5.26
C ALA A 127 16.30 -31.95 4.19
N THR A 128 16.12 -30.87 3.43
CA THR A 128 17.07 -30.45 2.40
C THR A 128 18.36 -29.92 3.01
N ASP A 129 18.25 -29.06 4.02
CA ASP A 129 19.40 -28.45 4.71
C ASP A 129 20.22 -29.50 5.49
N VAL A 130 19.54 -30.45 6.18
CA VAL A 130 20.21 -31.57 6.87
C VAL A 130 20.91 -32.51 5.88
N ARG A 131 20.36 -32.71 4.67
CA ARG A 131 20.97 -33.60 3.67
C ARG A 131 22.21 -33.02 3.03
N SER A 132 22.27 -31.70 2.82
CA SER A 132 23.41 -31.03 2.20
C SER A 132 24.48 -30.55 3.19
N ASP A 133 24.34 -30.89 4.48
CA ASP A 133 25.21 -30.41 5.57
C ASP A 133 25.39 -28.87 5.54
N ALA A 134 24.36 -28.15 5.08
CA ALA A 134 24.42 -26.71 4.80
C ALA A 134 24.54 -25.85 6.06
N ASP A 135 24.20 -26.42 7.22
CA ASP A 135 24.27 -25.75 8.51
C ASP A 135 24.47 -26.78 9.62
N SER A 136 25.59 -26.68 10.37
CA SER A 136 25.92 -27.60 11.46
C SER A 136 24.96 -27.52 12.65
N ASP A 137 24.15 -26.46 12.73
CA ASP A 137 23.26 -26.19 13.86
C ASP A 137 21.84 -26.73 13.67
N TYR A 138 21.49 -27.29 12.50
CA TYR A 138 20.13 -27.78 12.24
C TYR A 138 19.68 -28.86 13.22
N ASN A 139 20.62 -29.71 13.63
CA ASN A 139 20.34 -30.77 14.60
C ASN A 139 19.96 -30.19 15.97
N ARG A 140 20.35 -28.95 16.30
CA ARG A 140 19.97 -28.27 17.56
C ARG A 140 18.56 -27.67 17.49
N TYR A 141 18.15 -27.15 16.32
CA TYR A 141 16.86 -26.45 16.14
C TYR A 141 15.71 -27.33 15.61
N HIS A 142 15.78 -28.65 15.82
CA HIS A 142 14.72 -29.57 15.42
C HIS A 142 13.42 -29.31 16.18
N LYS A 143 12.44 -28.67 15.52
CA LYS A 143 11.25 -28.11 16.18
C LYS A 143 10.30 -29.19 16.67
N ARG A 144 10.00 -29.18 17.96
CA ARG A 144 9.08 -30.12 18.60
C ARG A 144 7.66 -29.56 18.69
N SER A 145 7.50 -28.40 19.30
CA SER A 145 6.19 -27.80 19.43
C SER A 145 6.25 -26.29 19.45
N GLU A 146 5.21 -25.67 18.94
CA GLU A 146 5.10 -24.24 18.85
C GLU A 146 3.69 -23.81 19.26
N ILE A 147 3.63 -22.83 20.16
CA ILE A 147 2.38 -22.21 20.61
C ILE A 147 2.46 -20.74 20.22
N GLN A 148 1.49 -20.27 19.43
CA GLN A 148 1.34 -18.86 19.08
C GLN A 148 -0.07 -18.39 19.42
N GLY A 149 -0.17 -17.34 20.24
CA GLY A 149 -1.42 -16.76 20.69
C GLY A 149 -1.40 -15.24 20.69
N ASN A 150 -2.52 -14.65 20.32
CA ASN A 150 -2.82 -13.23 20.49
C ASN A 150 -4.18 -13.07 21.16
N LEU A 151 -4.25 -12.18 22.15
CA LEU A 151 -5.46 -11.74 22.80
C LEU A 151 -5.48 -10.21 22.75
N THR A 152 -6.57 -9.64 22.28
CA THR A 152 -6.83 -8.20 22.33
C THR A 152 -8.17 -7.96 23.02
N GLN A 153 -8.22 -7.07 24.01
CA GLN A 153 -9.43 -6.69 24.72
C GLN A 153 -9.67 -5.19 24.53
N GLN A 154 -10.77 -4.82 23.89
CA GLN A 154 -11.25 -3.45 23.89
C GLN A 154 -11.95 -3.15 25.22
N LEU A 155 -11.59 -2.04 25.87
CA LEU A 155 -12.16 -1.57 27.13
C LEU A 155 -13.06 -0.33 26.90
N GLY A 156 -13.70 -0.27 25.73
CA GLY A 156 -14.51 0.87 25.30
C GLY A 156 -13.70 2.18 25.26
N ALA A 157 -14.19 3.22 25.94
CA ALA A 157 -13.52 4.51 26.02
C ALA A 157 -12.22 4.49 26.85
N TYR A 158 -12.00 3.45 27.67
CA TYR A 158 -10.81 3.29 28.50
C TYR A 158 -9.63 2.68 27.72
N GLY A 159 -9.71 2.49 26.41
CA GLY A 159 -8.59 2.01 25.60
C GLY A 159 -8.63 0.51 25.30
N SER A 160 -7.46 -0.11 25.16
CA SER A 160 -7.33 -1.53 24.79
C SER A 160 -6.12 -2.18 25.45
N VAL A 161 -6.25 -3.46 25.78
CA VAL A 161 -5.16 -4.32 26.26
C VAL A 161 -4.86 -5.35 25.19
N TYR A 162 -3.59 -5.72 25.04
CA TYR A 162 -3.19 -6.85 24.22
C TYR A 162 -2.18 -7.75 24.95
N LEU A 163 -2.15 -9.01 24.54
CA LEU A 163 -1.17 -10.01 24.93
C LEU A 163 -0.80 -10.84 23.69
N ASN A 164 0.48 -10.94 23.41
CA ASN A 164 1.06 -11.84 22.42
C ASN A 164 1.96 -12.83 23.14
N LEU A 165 1.87 -14.10 22.75
CA LEU A 165 2.63 -15.20 23.31
C LEU A 165 3.12 -16.09 22.17
N THR A 166 4.43 -16.33 22.15
CA THR A 166 5.04 -17.39 21.36
C THR A 166 5.93 -18.23 22.27
N GLN A 167 5.76 -19.54 22.24
CA GLN A 167 6.68 -20.49 22.87
C GLN A 167 7.03 -21.58 21.87
N GLN A 168 8.33 -21.84 21.68
CA GLN A 168 8.83 -22.89 20.82
C GLN A 168 9.80 -23.80 21.60
N ASP A 169 9.52 -25.09 21.51
CA ASP A 169 10.30 -26.17 22.12
C ASP A 169 10.98 -26.98 21.01
N TYR A 170 12.14 -27.56 21.32
CA TYR A 170 12.96 -28.34 20.39
C TYR A 170 13.16 -29.78 20.90
N TRP A 171 13.49 -30.73 20.02
CA TRP A 171 13.74 -32.12 20.42
C TRP A 171 15.14 -32.33 21.00
N ASN A 172 16.13 -31.58 20.50
CA ASN A 172 17.55 -31.78 20.80
C ASN A 172 18.15 -30.65 21.66
N ASP A 173 17.30 -29.73 22.14
CA ASP A 173 17.67 -28.69 23.09
C ASP A 173 16.70 -28.72 24.28
N ALA A 174 17.24 -28.62 25.49
CA ALA A 174 16.44 -28.52 26.72
C ALA A 174 15.88 -27.10 26.92
N GLY A 175 16.46 -26.11 26.26
CA GLY A 175 16.01 -24.72 26.24
C GLY A 175 14.69 -24.53 25.50
N LYS A 176 14.00 -23.43 25.84
CA LYS A 176 12.77 -22.99 25.18
C LYS A 176 12.92 -21.57 24.69
N GLN A 177 12.48 -21.34 23.46
CA GLN A 177 12.33 -19.97 22.97
C GLN A 177 10.99 -19.42 23.44
N ASN A 178 11.01 -18.30 24.14
CA ASN A 178 9.80 -17.65 24.65
C ASN A 178 9.78 -16.18 24.25
N THR A 179 8.66 -15.72 23.72
CA THR A 179 8.40 -14.31 23.46
C THR A 179 7.02 -13.96 24.02
N VAL A 180 6.97 -13.03 24.95
CA VAL A 180 5.73 -12.50 25.53
C VAL A 180 5.72 -11.00 25.37
N SER A 181 4.68 -10.45 24.77
CA SER A 181 4.49 -9.00 24.64
C SER A 181 3.09 -8.62 25.07
N ALA A 182 2.98 -7.88 26.17
CA ALA A 182 1.72 -7.38 26.69
C ALA A 182 1.72 -5.86 26.71
N GLY A 183 0.56 -5.25 26.56
CA GLY A 183 0.49 -3.79 26.65
C GLY A 183 -0.92 -3.26 26.74
N TYR A 184 -0.99 -1.98 27.09
CA TYR A 184 -2.21 -1.21 27.21
C TYR A 184 -2.05 0.08 26.42
N ASN A 185 -3.03 0.37 25.57
CA ASN A 185 -3.10 1.59 24.77
C ASN A 185 -4.34 2.37 25.18
N GLY A 186 -4.18 3.64 25.55
CA GLY A 186 -5.25 4.53 25.94
C GLY A 186 -5.16 5.88 25.23
N ARG A 187 -6.21 6.68 25.38
CA ARG A 187 -6.28 8.04 24.84
C ARG A 187 -6.97 8.96 25.83
N ILE A 188 -6.39 10.13 26.09
CA ILE A 188 -6.99 11.20 26.88
C ILE A 188 -7.15 12.41 25.95
N GLY A 189 -8.38 12.75 25.58
CA GLY A 189 -8.66 13.80 24.61
C GLY A 189 -7.97 13.52 23.26
N LYS A 190 -7.04 14.38 22.84
CA LYS A 190 -6.26 14.15 21.61
C LYS A 190 -4.95 13.38 21.83
N VAL A 191 -4.53 13.18 23.08
CA VAL A 191 -3.25 12.55 23.44
C VAL A 191 -3.41 11.04 23.53
N SER A 192 -2.57 10.28 22.85
CA SER A 192 -2.50 8.82 22.98
C SER A 192 -1.32 8.41 23.86
N TYR A 193 -1.50 7.41 24.71
CA TYR A 193 -0.45 6.85 25.53
C TYR A 193 -0.48 5.32 25.49
N SER A 194 0.68 4.70 25.63
CA SER A 194 0.82 3.24 25.62
C SER A 194 1.85 2.78 26.64
N ILE A 195 1.52 1.74 27.38
CA ILE A 195 2.44 1.00 28.25
C ILE A 195 2.59 -0.39 27.64
N ALA A 196 3.81 -0.86 27.48
CA ALA A 196 4.11 -2.19 26.96
C ALA A 196 5.20 -2.86 27.79
N TYR A 197 5.12 -4.18 27.87
CA TYR A 197 6.11 -5.07 28.44
C TYR A 197 6.44 -6.13 27.40
N SER A 198 7.72 -6.33 27.12
CA SER A 198 8.19 -7.43 26.28
C SER A 198 9.22 -8.26 27.03
N TRP A 199 9.09 -9.58 26.95
CA TRP A 199 10.02 -10.56 27.45
C TRP A 199 10.41 -11.50 26.32
N ASN A 200 11.70 -11.64 26.07
CA ASN A 200 12.24 -12.57 25.09
C ASN A 200 13.28 -13.46 25.79
N LYS A 201 13.24 -14.75 25.54
CA LYS A 201 14.27 -15.70 25.96
C LYS A 201 14.59 -16.58 24.78
N SER A 202 15.87 -16.64 24.40
CA SER A 202 16.35 -17.59 23.40
C SER A 202 16.80 -18.88 24.11
N PRO A 203 16.78 -20.02 23.41
CA PRO A 203 17.28 -21.29 23.94
C PRO A 203 18.81 -21.34 24.07
N GLU A 204 19.54 -20.51 23.31
CA GLU A 204 21.02 -20.49 23.30
C GLU A 204 21.60 -19.83 24.56
N TRP A 205 20.88 -18.86 25.14
CA TRP A 205 21.35 -18.01 26.22
C TRP A 205 20.51 -18.23 27.48
N ASP A 206 21.16 -18.34 28.64
CA ASP A 206 20.45 -18.44 29.93
C ASP A 206 19.75 -17.13 30.32
N GLU A 207 20.31 -16.02 29.84
CA GLU A 207 19.75 -14.68 29.99
C GLU A 207 18.46 -14.53 29.17
N SER A 208 17.51 -13.78 29.72
CA SER A 208 16.32 -13.36 29.00
C SER A 208 16.35 -11.86 28.86
N ASP A 209 15.81 -11.26 27.81
CA ASP A 209 15.65 -9.82 27.71
C ASP A 209 14.26 -9.40 28.18
N ARG A 210 14.18 -8.41 29.08
CA ARG A 210 12.91 -7.80 29.50
C ARG A 210 12.97 -6.31 29.28
N LEU A 211 11.90 -5.74 28.74
CA LEU A 211 11.79 -4.32 28.44
C LEU A 211 10.40 -3.81 28.82
N TRP A 212 10.37 -2.81 29.69
CA TRP A 212 9.19 -1.97 29.88
C TRP A 212 9.29 -0.76 28.96
N SER A 213 8.20 -0.40 28.31
CA SER A 213 8.11 0.80 27.48
C SER A 213 6.88 1.60 27.84
N PHE A 214 7.06 2.90 27.99
CA PHE A 214 5.99 3.87 28.06
C PHE A 214 6.16 4.90 26.95
N ASN A 215 5.08 5.21 26.25
CA ASN A 215 5.08 6.16 25.16
C ASN A 215 3.86 7.07 25.23
N ILE A 216 4.06 8.36 25.02
CA ILE A 216 3.02 9.39 24.90
C ILE A 216 3.19 10.06 23.54
N SER A 217 2.09 10.24 22.81
CA SER A 217 2.04 11.04 21.58
C SER A 217 0.98 12.13 21.68
N VAL A 218 1.40 13.37 21.45
CA VAL A 218 0.60 14.59 21.51
C VAL A 218 0.51 15.19 20.11
N PRO A 219 -0.67 15.18 19.46
CA PRO A 219 -0.83 15.85 18.17
C PRO A 219 -0.85 17.37 18.33
N LEU A 220 -0.08 18.06 17.50
CA LEU A 220 0.12 19.52 17.45
C LEU A 220 -0.38 20.11 16.12
N GLY A 221 -1.40 19.49 15.52
CA GLY A 221 -1.93 19.88 14.20
C GLY A 221 -1.29 19.10 13.06
N ARG A 222 -0.36 19.72 12.31
CA ARG A 222 0.41 19.06 11.22
C ARG A 222 1.68 18.35 11.71
N ALA A 223 1.95 18.44 13.01
CA ALA A 223 3.05 17.78 13.69
C ALA A 223 2.52 17.00 14.90
N TRP A 224 3.33 16.10 15.44
CA TRP A 224 3.11 15.44 16.72
C TRP A 224 4.41 15.44 17.52
N SER A 225 4.27 15.60 18.83
CA SER A 225 5.35 15.41 19.79
C SER A 225 5.23 14.01 20.40
N ASN A 226 6.35 13.32 20.55
CA ASN A 226 6.43 12.01 21.17
C ASN A 226 7.40 12.04 22.34
N TYR A 227 7.02 11.39 23.43
CA TYR A 227 7.91 11.08 24.55
C TYR A 227 7.88 9.58 24.80
N ARG A 228 9.04 8.94 24.80
CA ARG A 228 9.18 7.51 25.02
C ARG A 228 10.21 7.28 26.12
N VAL A 229 9.89 6.41 27.06
CA VAL A 229 10.86 5.85 28.00
C VAL A 229 10.83 4.33 27.90
N THR A 230 12.01 3.73 27.92
CA THR A 230 12.18 2.28 27.99
C THR A 230 13.17 1.92 29.07
N THR A 231 12.86 0.92 29.88
CA THR A 231 13.75 0.41 30.92
C THR A 231 13.91 -1.09 30.75
N ASP A 232 15.15 -1.54 30.60
CA ASP A 232 15.47 -2.96 30.54
C ASP A 232 15.66 -3.56 31.95
N GLN A 233 15.88 -4.87 32.00
CA GLN A 233 16.03 -5.62 33.24
C GLN A 233 17.25 -5.25 34.08
N ASP A 234 18.28 -4.67 33.46
CA ASP A 234 19.51 -4.23 34.13
C ASP A 234 19.38 -2.80 34.67
N GLY A 235 18.15 -2.26 34.64
CA GLY A 235 17.81 -0.92 35.08
C GLY A 235 18.28 0.18 34.12
N ARG A 236 18.80 -0.17 32.93
CA ARG A 236 19.19 0.83 31.94
C ARG A 236 17.92 1.46 31.38
N THR A 237 17.80 2.76 31.56
CA THR A 237 16.65 3.56 31.16
C THR A 237 17.04 4.48 30.03
N ASN A 238 16.34 4.37 28.90
CA ASN A 238 16.48 5.25 27.74
C ASN A 238 15.23 6.12 27.62
N GLN A 239 15.41 7.43 27.58
CA GLN A 239 14.35 8.42 27.41
C GLN A 239 14.56 9.18 26.12
N GLN A 240 13.52 9.36 25.33
CA GLN A 240 13.55 10.04 24.04
C GLN A 240 12.37 10.99 23.94
N VAL A 241 12.65 12.21 23.50
CA VAL A 241 11.65 13.22 23.15
C VAL A 241 11.84 13.63 21.70
N GLY A 242 10.76 13.83 20.96
CA GLY A 242 10.87 14.22 19.58
C GLY A 242 9.64 14.89 19.03
N VAL A 243 9.81 15.53 17.88
CA VAL A 243 8.76 16.16 17.10
C VAL A 243 8.88 15.69 15.66
N SER A 244 7.77 15.22 15.09
CA SER A 244 7.68 14.84 13.68
C SER A 244 6.40 15.35 13.05
N GLY A 245 6.38 15.49 11.73
CA GLY A 245 5.26 16.10 11.03
C GLY A 245 5.43 16.10 9.51
N THR A 246 4.47 16.74 8.83
CA THR A 246 4.48 16.93 7.38
C THR A 246 4.36 18.40 7.00
N LEU A 247 5.11 18.82 5.99
CA LEU A 247 5.16 20.16 5.39
C LEU A 247 4.77 20.11 3.91
N LEU A 248 4.72 21.29 3.28
CA LEU A 248 4.23 21.53 1.91
C LEU A 248 2.72 21.36 1.75
N GLU A 249 2.21 21.78 0.60
CA GLU A 249 0.78 21.77 0.29
C GLU A 249 0.22 20.33 0.22
N ASP A 250 0.94 19.43 -0.46
CA ASP A 250 0.56 18.02 -0.61
C ASP A 250 1.00 17.13 0.57
N ARG A 251 1.54 17.73 1.64
CA ARG A 251 2.08 17.00 2.82
C ARG A 251 3.14 15.97 2.46
N ASN A 252 3.86 16.19 1.37
CA ASN A 252 4.83 15.27 0.80
C ASN A 252 6.26 15.50 1.29
N LEU A 253 6.48 16.42 2.23
CA LEU A 253 7.74 16.56 2.97
C LEU A 253 7.52 16.16 4.43
N SER A 254 8.03 15.00 4.81
CA SER A 254 8.04 14.52 6.19
C SER A 254 9.32 14.92 6.91
N TYR A 255 9.23 15.21 8.20
CA TYR A 255 10.39 15.45 9.05
C TYR A 255 10.21 14.80 10.42
N SER A 256 11.33 14.45 11.06
CA SER A 256 11.37 13.92 12.42
C SER A 256 12.68 14.32 13.09
N VAL A 257 12.60 15.00 14.22
CA VAL A 257 13.75 15.32 15.07
C VAL A 257 13.51 14.73 16.44
N GLN A 258 14.45 13.96 16.95
CA GLN A 258 14.35 13.27 18.24
C GLN A 258 15.70 13.40 18.95
N GLU A 259 15.64 13.60 20.26
CA GLU A 259 16.79 13.62 21.16
C GLU A 259 16.50 12.72 22.34
N GLY A 260 17.50 11.98 22.80
CA GLY A 260 17.35 11.06 23.90
C GLY A 260 18.61 10.87 24.73
N TYR A 261 18.40 10.30 25.89
CA TYR A 261 19.43 10.00 26.86
C TYR A 261 19.21 8.60 27.43
N ALA A 262 20.27 7.79 27.41
CA ALA A 262 20.28 6.47 28.02
C ALA A 262 21.23 6.45 29.23
N SER A 263 20.74 5.90 30.34
CA SER A 263 21.51 5.73 31.58
C SER A 263 22.60 4.66 31.44
N ASN A 264 23.30 4.37 32.54
CA ASN A 264 24.33 3.32 32.61
C ASN A 264 25.48 3.54 31.61
N GLY A 265 25.89 4.79 31.41
CA GLY A 265 27.07 5.15 30.63
C GLY A 265 26.87 5.20 29.10
N VAL A 266 25.65 4.94 28.61
CA VAL A 266 25.32 5.02 27.16
C VAL A 266 25.31 6.46 26.66
N GLY A 267 24.75 7.40 27.43
CA GLY A 267 24.81 8.83 27.14
C GLY A 267 23.75 9.33 26.15
N ASN A 268 24.01 10.48 25.55
CA ASN A 268 23.07 11.17 24.66
C ASN A 268 23.06 10.53 23.27
N SER A 269 21.89 10.57 22.64
CA SER A 269 21.68 10.17 21.25
C SER A 269 20.66 11.10 20.60
N GLY A 270 20.80 11.35 19.31
CA GLY A 270 19.88 12.19 18.58
C GLY A 270 19.74 11.73 17.14
N ASN A 271 18.56 11.93 16.57
CA ASN A 271 18.31 11.67 15.16
C ASN A 271 17.41 12.72 14.52
N ALA A 272 17.80 13.17 13.34
CA ALA A 272 17.04 14.09 12.50
C ALA A 272 16.87 13.45 11.13
N ASN A 273 15.62 13.30 10.68
CA ASN A 273 15.28 12.72 9.38
C ASN A 273 14.36 13.64 8.60
N VAL A 274 14.57 13.74 7.30
CA VAL A 274 13.74 14.46 6.35
C VAL A 274 13.49 13.55 5.16
N GLY A 275 12.22 13.38 4.79
CA GLY A 275 11.80 12.55 3.66
C GLY A 275 10.89 13.32 2.72
N TYR A 276 11.23 13.40 1.44
CA TYR A 276 10.44 14.06 0.39
C TYR A 276 9.91 13.03 -0.62
N GLN A 277 8.60 13.06 -0.85
CA GLN A 277 7.88 12.23 -1.82
C GLN A 277 7.49 13.09 -3.04
N GLY A 278 8.33 13.09 -4.08
CA GLY A 278 8.11 13.84 -5.31
C GLY A 278 7.40 13.01 -6.38
N GLY A 279 7.07 13.65 -7.51
CA GLY A 279 6.45 12.96 -8.64
C GLY A 279 7.39 11.98 -9.34
N SER A 280 8.68 12.31 -9.36
CA SER A 280 9.72 11.55 -10.06
C SER A 280 10.58 10.68 -9.13
N GLY A 281 10.20 10.54 -7.87
CA GLY A 281 10.91 9.72 -6.89
C GLY A 281 10.86 10.27 -5.46
N ASN A 282 11.38 9.48 -4.54
CA ASN A 282 11.42 9.74 -3.11
C ASN A 282 12.87 9.89 -2.65
N VAL A 283 13.12 10.90 -1.82
CA VAL A 283 14.43 11.18 -1.24
C VAL A 283 14.31 11.18 0.28
N ASN A 284 15.19 10.48 0.97
CA ASN A 284 15.28 10.48 2.43
C ASN A 284 16.70 10.80 2.85
N VAL A 285 16.85 11.70 3.80
CA VAL A 285 18.12 12.07 4.42
C VAL A 285 17.94 12.02 5.91
N GLY A 286 18.84 11.33 6.60
CA GLY A 286 18.82 11.13 8.04
C GLY A 286 20.21 11.33 8.62
N TYR A 287 20.30 12.03 9.73
CA TYR A 287 21.50 12.14 10.53
C TYR A 287 21.21 11.58 11.92
N SER A 288 22.07 10.69 12.40
CA SER A 288 21.98 10.13 13.75
C SER A 288 23.33 10.14 14.43
N TYR A 289 23.35 10.43 15.71
CA TYR A 289 24.54 10.31 16.53
C TYR A 289 24.23 9.60 17.84
N GLY A 290 25.25 8.95 18.38
CA GLY A 290 25.31 8.49 19.75
C GLY A 290 26.65 8.86 20.35
N LYS A 291 26.96 8.33 21.53
CA LYS A 291 28.23 8.55 22.22
C LYS A 291 29.45 8.16 21.36
N ASP A 292 29.38 7.01 20.69
CA ASP A 292 30.52 6.39 20.00
C ASP A 292 30.39 6.39 18.47
N TYR A 293 29.33 6.98 17.91
CA TYR A 293 29.11 6.99 16.47
C TYR A 293 28.40 8.26 15.98
N ARG A 294 28.64 8.59 14.71
CA ARG A 294 27.89 9.59 13.94
C ARG A 294 27.66 9.01 12.55
N GLN A 295 26.43 9.04 12.09
CA GLN A 295 26.01 8.42 10.84
C GLN A 295 25.14 9.39 10.04
N LEU A 296 25.40 9.45 8.74
CA LEU A 296 24.57 10.13 7.76
C LEU A 296 24.02 9.08 6.81
N ASN A 297 22.70 8.95 6.78
CA ASN A 297 21.96 8.04 5.93
C ASN A 297 21.28 8.83 4.81
N TYR A 298 21.42 8.39 3.57
CA TYR A 298 20.73 8.96 2.43
C TYR A 298 20.14 7.84 1.57
N SER A 299 18.94 8.05 1.03
CA SER A 299 18.24 7.08 0.19
C SER A 299 17.44 7.79 -0.88
N VAL A 300 17.65 7.39 -2.14
CA VAL A 300 16.84 7.80 -3.28
C VAL A 300 16.15 6.56 -3.82
N ARG A 301 14.82 6.60 -3.98
CA ARG A 301 14.01 5.50 -4.50
C ARG A 301 13.00 6.03 -5.49
N GLY A 302 12.91 5.45 -6.67
CA GLY A 302 11.97 5.85 -7.71
C GLY A 302 11.70 4.72 -8.68
N GLY A 303 10.86 4.99 -9.67
CA GLY A 303 10.56 4.11 -10.78
C GLY A 303 10.85 4.77 -12.11
N VAL A 304 11.10 3.96 -13.12
CA VAL A 304 11.24 4.39 -14.51
C VAL A 304 10.35 3.48 -15.34
N ILE A 305 9.46 4.06 -16.14
CA ILE A 305 8.63 3.33 -17.08
C ILE A 305 8.94 3.81 -18.49
N VAL A 306 9.25 2.85 -19.36
CA VAL A 306 9.38 3.08 -20.80
C VAL A 306 8.09 2.63 -21.46
N HIS A 307 7.43 3.54 -22.17
CA HIS A 307 6.16 3.30 -22.84
C HIS A 307 6.13 3.99 -24.21
N SER A 308 5.02 3.84 -24.94
CA SER A 308 4.89 4.34 -26.32
C SER A 308 5.04 5.87 -26.47
N GLU A 309 5.01 6.64 -25.37
CA GLU A 309 5.12 8.11 -25.39
C GLU A 309 6.44 8.61 -24.81
N GLY A 310 7.38 7.69 -24.49
CA GLY A 310 8.70 8.01 -24.00
C GLY A 310 9.00 7.35 -22.66
N VAL A 311 9.65 8.12 -21.79
CA VAL A 311 10.13 7.67 -20.48
C VAL A 311 9.53 8.56 -19.42
N THR A 312 8.82 7.96 -18.47
CA THR A 312 8.25 8.67 -17.34
C THR A 312 8.88 8.17 -16.04
N LEU A 313 9.36 9.13 -15.25
CA LEU A 313 9.87 8.88 -13.91
C LEU A 313 8.72 8.86 -12.91
N SER A 314 8.83 8.04 -11.89
CA SER A 314 7.79 7.89 -10.89
C SER A 314 8.34 7.72 -9.47
N GLN A 315 7.43 7.78 -8.51
CA GLN A 315 7.63 7.15 -7.20
C GLN A 315 7.90 5.63 -7.36
N PRO A 316 8.41 4.93 -6.33
CA PRO A 316 8.64 3.49 -6.40
C PRO A 316 7.43 2.72 -6.93
N LEU A 317 7.68 1.83 -7.89
CA LEU A 317 6.64 1.11 -8.62
C LEU A 317 5.96 0.07 -7.73
N GLY A 318 4.63 0.01 -7.78
CA GLY A 318 3.85 -1.11 -7.27
C GLY A 318 3.73 -2.24 -8.29
N GLU A 319 2.97 -3.28 -7.93
CA GLU A 319 2.72 -4.41 -8.85
C GLU A 319 1.79 -4.03 -10.00
N THR A 320 0.72 -3.29 -9.72
CA THR A 320 -0.30 -2.87 -10.69
C THR A 320 -0.42 -1.36 -10.64
N MET A 321 -0.37 -0.70 -11.79
CA MET A 321 -0.17 0.75 -11.87
C MET A 321 -0.94 1.35 -13.05
N THR A 322 -1.11 2.67 -13.00
CA THR A 322 -1.78 3.43 -14.06
C THR A 322 -0.84 4.49 -14.63
N LEU A 323 -0.59 4.43 -15.94
CA LEU A 323 0.04 5.50 -16.72
C LEU A 323 -1.03 6.54 -17.06
N ILE A 324 -0.89 7.72 -16.48
CA ILE A 324 -1.67 8.90 -16.81
C ILE A 324 -1.01 9.60 -18.00
N SER A 325 -1.80 9.94 -19.00
CA SER A 325 -1.39 10.71 -20.18
C SER A 325 -2.33 11.90 -20.35
N VAL A 326 -1.80 13.10 -20.16
CA VAL A 326 -2.49 14.39 -20.14
C VAL A 326 -1.63 15.41 -20.90
N PRO A 327 -1.56 15.30 -22.24
CA PRO A 327 -0.67 16.13 -23.05
C PRO A 327 -0.88 17.64 -22.78
N GLY A 328 0.17 18.38 -22.46
CA GLY A 328 0.09 19.83 -22.23
C GLY A 328 -0.32 20.25 -20.81
N ALA A 329 -0.81 19.36 -19.94
CA ALA A 329 -1.17 19.70 -18.56
C ALA A 329 -0.01 19.48 -17.57
N ARG A 330 1.12 20.12 -17.81
CA ARG A 330 2.30 19.99 -16.94
C ARG A 330 1.98 20.41 -15.50
N ASN A 331 2.55 19.70 -14.53
CA ASN A 331 2.37 19.91 -13.08
C ASN A 331 0.94 19.67 -12.56
N ALA A 332 0.02 19.17 -13.39
CA ALA A 332 -1.28 18.75 -12.93
C ALA A 332 -1.11 17.65 -11.87
N ARG A 333 -1.76 17.82 -10.73
CA ARG A 333 -1.70 16.90 -9.59
C ARG A 333 -2.81 15.88 -9.69
N VAL A 334 -2.54 14.70 -9.14
CA VAL A 334 -3.49 13.59 -9.12
C VAL A 334 -4.16 13.53 -7.75
N VAL A 335 -5.49 13.43 -7.73
CA VAL A 335 -6.29 13.33 -6.50
C VAL A 335 -5.91 12.06 -5.73
N ASN A 336 -5.87 12.15 -4.40
CA ASN A 336 -5.52 11.05 -3.47
C ASN A 336 -4.13 10.40 -3.71
N ASN A 337 -3.24 11.07 -4.45
CA ASN A 337 -1.90 10.58 -4.76
C ASN A 337 -0.86 11.65 -4.41
N GLY A 338 -0.44 11.66 -3.14
CA GLY A 338 0.50 12.67 -2.61
C GLY A 338 1.80 12.75 -3.42
N GLY A 339 2.12 13.96 -3.88
CA GLY A 339 3.34 14.24 -4.64
C GLY A 339 3.35 13.78 -6.10
N VAL A 340 2.32 13.06 -6.59
CA VAL A 340 2.24 12.64 -8.00
C VAL A 340 1.78 13.82 -8.86
N GLN A 341 2.62 14.18 -9.83
CA GLN A 341 2.38 15.30 -10.75
C GLN A 341 2.71 14.90 -12.18
N VAL A 342 1.96 15.47 -13.13
CA VAL A 342 2.21 15.33 -14.56
C VAL A 342 3.55 15.97 -14.93
N ASP A 343 4.40 15.20 -15.58
CA ASP A 343 5.71 15.60 -16.03
C ASP A 343 5.64 16.56 -17.22
N TRP A 344 6.81 16.94 -17.73
CA TRP A 344 6.93 17.87 -18.84
C TRP A 344 6.52 17.26 -20.20
N MET A 345 6.46 15.94 -20.32
CA MET A 345 5.92 15.24 -21.50
C MET A 345 4.40 15.08 -21.44
N GLY A 346 3.76 15.46 -20.32
CA GLY A 346 2.34 15.26 -20.11
C GLY A 346 1.99 13.90 -19.49
N ASN A 347 2.94 13.21 -18.86
CA ASN A 347 2.74 11.88 -18.31
C ASN A 347 2.92 11.83 -16.79
N ALA A 348 2.25 10.89 -16.11
CA ALA A 348 2.49 10.58 -14.70
C ALA A 348 2.17 9.12 -14.43
N ILE A 349 2.76 8.56 -13.37
CA ILE A 349 2.45 7.20 -12.93
C ILE A 349 1.78 7.24 -11.56
N VAL A 350 0.60 6.63 -11.47
CA VAL A 350 -0.02 6.28 -10.20
C VAL A 350 0.52 4.91 -9.79
N PRO A 351 1.33 4.82 -8.71
CA PRO A 351 2.10 3.62 -8.40
C PRO A 351 1.25 2.44 -7.89
N TYR A 352 0.00 2.69 -7.50
CA TYR A 352 -0.89 1.67 -6.95
C TYR A 352 -2.29 1.73 -7.57
N ALA A 353 -2.71 0.64 -8.20
CA ALA A 353 -4.08 0.40 -8.63
C ALA A 353 -4.56 -0.96 -8.13
N MET A 354 -5.84 -1.06 -7.75
CA MET A 354 -6.45 -2.31 -7.31
C MET A 354 -6.74 -3.21 -8.52
N PRO A 355 -6.15 -4.42 -8.61
CA PRO A 355 -6.41 -5.31 -9.73
C PRO A 355 -7.84 -5.88 -9.68
N TYR A 356 -8.42 -6.12 -10.86
CA TYR A 356 -9.77 -6.65 -11.06
C TYR A 356 -10.88 -5.79 -10.45
N ARG A 357 -10.61 -4.50 -10.24
CA ARG A 357 -11.55 -3.51 -9.72
C ARG A 357 -11.48 -2.22 -10.53
N GLU A 358 -12.57 -1.48 -10.54
CA GLU A 358 -12.59 -0.12 -11.08
C GLU A 358 -11.74 0.80 -10.20
N ASN A 359 -10.81 1.51 -10.83
CA ASN A 359 -9.98 2.53 -10.23
C ASN A 359 -10.31 3.85 -10.92
N GLU A 360 -10.80 4.82 -10.15
CA GLU A 360 -11.02 6.18 -10.63
C GLU A 360 -9.73 6.98 -10.45
N ILE A 361 -9.26 7.55 -11.55
CA ILE A 361 -8.09 8.41 -11.61
C ILE A 361 -8.57 9.82 -11.91
N SER A 362 -8.34 10.74 -10.99
CA SER A 362 -8.87 12.10 -11.10
C SER A 362 -7.74 13.12 -11.01
N LEU A 363 -7.81 14.16 -11.83
CA LEU A 363 -6.90 15.28 -11.82
C LEU A 363 -7.45 16.40 -10.94
N ARG A 364 -6.57 17.10 -10.26
CA ARG A 364 -6.89 18.31 -9.50
C ARG A 364 -7.05 19.48 -10.46
N SER A 365 -8.29 19.91 -10.73
CA SER A 365 -8.56 21.03 -11.65
C SER A 365 -7.93 22.35 -11.22
N ASP A 366 -7.70 22.54 -9.91
CA ASP A 366 -7.02 23.71 -9.34
C ASP A 366 -5.50 23.73 -9.58
N SER A 367 -4.93 22.59 -10.03
CA SER A 367 -3.52 22.47 -10.39
C SER A 367 -3.26 22.51 -11.89
N LEU A 368 -4.31 22.58 -12.71
CA LEU A 368 -4.17 22.77 -14.16
C LEU A 368 -3.67 24.19 -14.44
N GLY A 369 -2.91 24.34 -15.53
CA GLY A 369 -2.54 25.67 -16.03
C GLY A 369 -3.79 26.50 -16.36
N ASP A 370 -3.67 27.82 -16.24
CA ASP A 370 -4.75 28.76 -16.58
C ASP A 370 -5.25 28.62 -18.04
N ASP A 371 -4.37 28.15 -18.91
CA ASP A 371 -4.54 27.94 -20.35
C ASP A 371 -4.77 26.46 -20.70
N VAL A 372 -5.07 25.61 -19.72
CA VAL A 372 -5.29 24.18 -19.98
C VAL A 372 -6.59 23.75 -19.34
N ASP A 373 -7.53 23.28 -20.14
CA ASP A 373 -8.74 22.65 -19.66
C ASP A 373 -8.75 21.15 -19.99
N VAL A 374 -9.54 20.37 -19.28
CA VAL A 374 -9.72 18.93 -19.54
C VAL A 374 -11.20 18.64 -19.72
N GLU A 375 -11.54 17.87 -20.76
CA GLU A 375 -12.95 17.57 -21.05
C GLU A 375 -13.59 16.73 -19.93
N ASN A 376 -12.84 15.74 -19.44
CA ASN A 376 -13.21 14.93 -18.29
C ASN A 376 -12.05 14.95 -17.30
N ALA A 377 -12.27 15.49 -16.09
CA ALA A 377 -11.24 15.55 -15.05
C ALA A 377 -11.02 14.21 -14.32
N PHE A 378 -11.75 13.16 -14.69
CA PHE A 378 -11.58 11.81 -14.17
C PHE A 378 -11.65 10.76 -15.28
N GLN A 379 -10.99 9.62 -15.06
CA GLN A 379 -10.98 8.45 -15.93
C GLN A 379 -11.10 7.19 -15.08
N LYS A 380 -11.77 6.16 -15.60
CA LYS A 380 -11.96 4.88 -14.91
C LYS A 380 -11.21 3.77 -15.64
N VAL A 381 -10.43 3.00 -14.91
CA VAL A 381 -9.64 1.88 -15.45
C VAL A 381 -9.81 0.62 -14.61
N VAL A 382 -9.77 -0.55 -15.27
CA VAL A 382 -9.88 -1.87 -14.62
C VAL A 382 -8.66 -2.72 -14.99
N PRO A 383 -7.54 -2.60 -14.24
CA PRO A 383 -6.33 -3.33 -14.56
C PRO A 383 -6.39 -4.79 -14.07
N THR A 384 -5.74 -5.71 -14.78
CA THR A 384 -5.41 -7.04 -14.24
C THR A 384 -4.20 -6.94 -13.32
N ARG A 385 -3.95 -7.98 -12.51
CA ARG A 385 -2.77 -8.02 -11.64
C ARG A 385 -1.49 -7.96 -12.48
N GLY A 386 -0.58 -7.03 -12.17
CA GLY A 386 0.66 -6.82 -12.90
C GLY A 386 0.55 -5.88 -14.11
N ALA A 387 -0.66 -5.37 -14.43
CA ALA A 387 -0.86 -4.52 -15.59
C ALA A 387 -0.42 -3.07 -15.36
N ILE A 388 0.06 -2.45 -16.45
CA ILE A 388 0.23 -1.01 -16.58
C ILE A 388 -0.88 -0.53 -17.51
N VAL A 389 -1.96 0.00 -16.93
CA VAL A 389 -3.10 0.48 -17.72
C VAL A 389 -2.94 1.96 -18.03
N ARG A 390 -3.39 2.41 -19.20
CA ARG A 390 -3.32 3.82 -19.59
C ARG A 390 -4.64 4.53 -19.28
N ALA A 391 -4.57 5.67 -18.59
CA ALA A 391 -5.65 6.63 -18.42
C ALA A 391 -5.32 7.90 -19.21
N ARG A 392 -6.00 8.10 -20.34
CA ARG A 392 -5.81 9.27 -21.21
C ARG A 392 -6.85 10.35 -20.88
N PHE A 393 -6.39 11.58 -20.75
CA PHE A 393 -7.22 12.76 -20.55
C PHE A 393 -7.02 13.68 -21.76
N ASP A 394 -8.11 14.00 -22.44
CA ASP A 394 -8.06 14.91 -23.58
C ASP A 394 -8.07 16.36 -23.07
N THR A 395 -7.02 17.07 -23.41
CA THR A 395 -6.74 18.44 -22.98
C THR A 395 -7.09 19.44 -24.07
N ARG A 396 -7.56 20.60 -23.65
CA ARG A 396 -7.80 21.78 -24.50
C ARG A 396 -6.82 22.87 -24.06
N VAL A 397 -5.71 22.99 -24.78
CA VAL A 397 -4.65 23.97 -24.52
C VAL A 397 -4.96 25.26 -25.28
N GLY A 398 -5.09 26.36 -24.54
CA GLY A 398 -5.47 27.69 -25.01
C GLY A 398 -6.34 28.42 -24.00
N TYR A 399 -6.82 29.60 -24.36
CA TYR A 399 -7.60 30.44 -23.44
C TYR A 399 -8.98 29.84 -23.16
N ARG A 400 -9.42 30.01 -21.91
CA ARG A 400 -10.81 29.78 -21.48
C ARG A 400 -11.58 31.08 -21.68
N VAL A 401 -12.63 31.02 -22.48
CA VAL A 401 -13.37 32.21 -22.92
C VAL A 401 -14.82 32.05 -22.52
N LEU A 402 -15.37 33.10 -21.91
CA LEU A 402 -16.81 33.24 -21.72
C LEU A 402 -17.31 34.29 -22.70
N MET A 403 -17.93 33.82 -23.78
CA MET A 403 -18.36 34.67 -24.89
C MET A 403 -19.86 34.97 -24.79
N THR A 404 -20.23 36.25 -24.95
CA THR A 404 -21.62 36.66 -25.15
C THR A 404 -21.88 36.82 -26.64
N LEU A 405 -22.73 35.95 -27.20
CA LEU A 405 -23.04 35.87 -28.62
C LEU A 405 -24.36 36.58 -28.93
N LEU A 406 -24.28 37.62 -29.77
CA LEU A 406 -25.44 38.39 -30.23
C LEU A 406 -25.65 38.20 -31.73
N ARG A 407 -26.90 38.03 -32.15
CA ARG A 407 -27.32 38.03 -33.57
C ARG A 407 -27.20 39.44 -34.15
N SER A 408 -27.27 39.55 -35.47
CA SER A 408 -27.25 40.83 -36.21
C SER A 408 -28.30 41.86 -35.75
N ALA A 409 -29.41 41.41 -35.16
CA ALA A 409 -30.45 42.26 -34.58
C ALA A 409 -30.23 42.63 -33.10
N GLY A 410 -29.08 42.29 -32.50
CA GLY A 410 -28.76 42.54 -31.08
C GLY A 410 -29.42 41.56 -30.10
N SER A 411 -30.20 40.57 -30.58
CA SER A 411 -30.79 39.53 -29.74
C SER A 411 -29.79 38.40 -29.46
N PRO A 412 -29.90 37.70 -28.31
CA PRO A 412 -28.98 36.60 -27.98
C PRO A 412 -29.13 35.44 -28.97
N VAL A 413 -28.04 34.70 -29.17
CA VAL A 413 -28.10 33.38 -29.81
C VAL A 413 -28.96 32.43 -28.95
N PRO A 414 -29.79 31.54 -29.54
CA PRO A 414 -30.64 30.64 -28.79
C PRO A 414 -29.85 29.65 -27.93
N PHE A 415 -30.45 29.30 -26.79
CA PHE A 415 -30.01 28.19 -25.96
C PHE A 415 -29.92 26.89 -26.78
N GLY A 416 -28.87 26.10 -26.53
CA GLY A 416 -28.65 24.81 -27.18
C GLY A 416 -27.98 24.91 -28.56
N ALA A 417 -27.67 26.11 -29.06
CA ALA A 417 -26.88 26.26 -30.27
C ALA A 417 -25.49 25.65 -30.09
N THR A 418 -24.97 24.96 -31.10
CA THR A 418 -23.62 24.40 -31.09
C THR A 418 -22.65 25.44 -31.64
N ALA A 419 -21.59 25.71 -30.89
CA ALA A 419 -20.51 26.60 -31.29
C ALA A 419 -19.23 25.78 -31.54
N THR A 420 -18.64 25.94 -32.72
CA THR A 420 -17.43 25.21 -33.13
C THR A 420 -16.37 26.20 -33.61
N LEU A 421 -15.16 26.10 -33.05
CA LEU A 421 -14.02 26.90 -33.51
C LEU A 421 -13.65 26.50 -34.95
N ILE A 422 -13.61 27.46 -35.87
CA ILE A 422 -13.15 27.22 -37.23
C ILE A 422 -11.62 27.17 -37.20
N THR A 423 -11.06 25.96 -37.30
CA THR A 423 -9.61 25.72 -37.30
C THR A 423 -9.24 24.62 -38.28
N ASP A 424 -8.00 24.65 -38.78
CA ASP A 424 -7.44 23.60 -39.64
C ASP A 424 -6.97 22.37 -38.84
N LYS A 425 -7.05 22.41 -37.51
CA LYS A 425 -6.64 21.30 -36.62
C LYS A 425 -7.73 20.21 -36.55
N GLN A 426 -7.30 18.95 -36.50
CA GLN A 426 -8.18 17.76 -36.48
C GLN A 426 -9.11 17.64 -35.25
N ASN A 427 -8.81 18.32 -34.14
CA ASN A 427 -9.68 18.31 -32.96
C ASN A 427 -10.63 19.49 -33.00
N GLU A 428 -11.90 19.23 -33.28
CA GLU A 428 -12.97 20.23 -33.20
C GLU A 428 -13.16 20.69 -31.76
N VAL A 429 -12.75 21.93 -31.46
CA VAL A 429 -13.11 22.58 -30.20
C VAL A 429 -14.55 23.05 -30.33
N SER A 430 -15.46 22.34 -29.66
CA SER A 430 -16.88 22.66 -29.65
C SER A 430 -17.43 22.81 -28.23
N SER A 431 -18.51 23.57 -28.13
CA SER A 431 -19.28 23.76 -26.90
C SER A 431 -20.72 24.20 -27.24
N ILE A 432 -21.55 24.38 -26.21
CA ILE A 432 -22.97 24.67 -26.34
C ILE A 432 -23.25 26.05 -25.76
N VAL A 433 -24.08 26.82 -26.47
CA VAL A 433 -24.56 28.12 -26.02
C VAL A 433 -25.62 27.91 -24.93
N GLY A 434 -25.39 28.49 -23.77
CA GLY A 434 -26.31 28.54 -22.64
C GLY A 434 -27.34 29.64 -22.74
N GLU A 435 -27.88 30.06 -21.60
CA GLU A 435 -28.86 31.14 -21.52
C GLU A 435 -28.21 32.48 -21.89
N GLU A 436 -29.03 33.43 -22.34
CA GLU A 436 -28.60 34.79 -22.73
C GLU A 436 -27.48 34.84 -23.78
N GLY A 437 -27.31 33.77 -24.59
CA GLY A 437 -26.27 33.70 -25.60
C GLY A 437 -24.85 33.50 -25.03
N GLN A 438 -24.73 33.06 -23.78
CA GLN A 438 -23.43 32.80 -23.16
C GLN A 438 -22.81 31.50 -23.64
N LEU A 439 -21.52 31.51 -23.95
CA LEU A 439 -20.76 30.36 -24.41
C LEU A 439 -19.47 30.25 -23.60
N TYR A 440 -19.30 29.16 -22.85
CA TYR A 440 -18.01 28.79 -22.29
C TYR A 440 -17.29 27.87 -23.27
N ILE A 441 -16.06 28.23 -23.67
CA ILE A 441 -15.25 27.43 -24.57
C ILE A 441 -13.77 27.57 -24.19
N SER A 442 -13.05 26.44 -24.14
CA SER A 442 -11.65 26.37 -23.74
C SER A 442 -10.76 25.85 -24.86
N GLY A 443 -9.46 26.15 -24.79
CA GLY A 443 -8.53 25.84 -25.88
C GLY A 443 -8.57 26.84 -27.04
N MET A 444 -9.00 28.08 -26.77
CA MET A 444 -9.15 29.11 -27.81
C MET A 444 -7.82 29.82 -28.10
N PRO A 445 -7.48 30.10 -29.38
CA PRO A 445 -6.40 31.03 -29.72
C PRO A 445 -6.79 32.49 -29.39
N GLU A 446 -5.82 33.41 -29.40
CA GLU A 446 -6.05 34.84 -29.12
C GLU A 446 -7.05 35.51 -30.07
N GLU A 447 -7.10 35.08 -31.33
CA GLU A 447 -8.06 35.54 -32.32
C GLU A 447 -8.53 34.37 -33.20
N GLY A 448 -9.76 34.45 -33.68
CA GLY A 448 -10.35 33.37 -34.46
C GLY A 448 -11.79 33.63 -34.87
N ARG A 449 -12.43 32.59 -35.41
CA ARG A 449 -13.83 32.61 -35.83
C ARG A 449 -14.55 31.39 -35.28
N VAL A 450 -15.73 31.60 -34.71
CA VAL A 450 -16.58 30.52 -34.18
C VAL A 450 -17.80 30.40 -35.08
N LEU A 451 -18.06 29.20 -35.58
CA LEU A 451 -19.28 28.85 -36.30
C LEU A 451 -20.35 28.45 -35.29
N ILE A 452 -21.48 29.13 -35.31
CA ILE A 452 -22.62 28.86 -34.44
C ILE A 452 -23.78 28.32 -35.28
N LYS A 453 -24.34 27.18 -34.88
CA LYS A 453 -25.47 26.53 -35.56
C LYS A 453 -26.56 26.19 -34.56
N TRP A 454 -27.80 26.60 -34.83
CA TRP A 454 -28.99 26.19 -34.07
C TRP A 454 -30.07 25.55 -34.95
N GLY A 455 -29.76 25.30 -36.22
CA GLY A 455 -30.61 24.60 -37.16
C GLY A 455 -29.89 24.42 -38.50
N ASN A 456 -30.60 23.88 -39.49
CA ASN A 456 -30.03 23.49 -40.79
C ASN A 456 -30.15 24.58 -41.87
N ASP A 457 -31.02 25.57 -41.66
CA ASP A 457 -31.20 26.64 -42.63
C ASP A 457 -30.03 27.63 -42.60
N ALA A 458 -29.77 28.30 -43.72
CA ALA A 458 -28.72 29.32 -43.79
C ALA A 458 -28.96 30.49 -42.81
N SER A 459 -30.22 30.76 -42.44
CA SER A 459 -30.60 31.75 -41.43
C SER A 459 -30.47 31.25 -39.99
N GLN A 460 -30.14 29.97 -39.80
CA GLN A 460 -30.01 29.30 -38.50
C GLN A 460 -28.57 29.01 -38.11
N GLN A 461 -27.63 29.68 -38.78
CA GLN A 461 -26.21 29.64 -38.49
C GLN A 461 -25.58 31.03 -38.65
N CYS A 462 -24.49 31.29 -37.95
CA CYS A 462 -23.71 32.52 -38.09
C CYS A 462 -22.25 32.30 -37.74
N VAL A 463 -21.38 33.23 -38.14
CA VAL A 463 -19.97 33.22 -37.77
C VAL A 463 -19.65 34.43 -36.89
N ALA A 464 -19.08 34.17 -35.72
CA ALA A 464 -18.64 35.20 -34.79
C ALA A 464 -17.10 35.30 -34.82
N PRO A 465 -16.52 36.36 -35.43
CA PRO A 465 -15.11 36.67 -35.26
C PRO A 465 -14.86 37.20 -33.85
N TYR A 466 -13.73 36.84 -33.25
CA TYR A 466 -13.35 37.33 -31.92
C TYR A 466 -11.86 37.65 -31.86
N LYS A 467 -11.52 38.55 -30.94
CA LYS A 467 -10.14 38.86 -30.52
C LYS A 467 -10.14 39.06 -29.02
N LEU A 468 -9.35 38.26 -28.32
CA LEU A 468 -9.26 38.27 -26.87
C LEU A 468 -8.41 39.46 -26.41
N SER A 469 -8.87 40.15 -25.36
CA SER A 469 -8.06 41.12 -24.63
C SER A 469 -7.55 40.47 -23.35
N LEU A 470 -6.25 40.17 -23.30
CA LEU A 470 -5.64 39.49 -22.15
C LEU A 470 -5.71 40.34 -20.86
N GLU A 471 -5.87 41.66 -20.97
CA GLU A 471 -6.08 42.57 -19.84
C GLU A 471 -7.41 42.32 -19.11
N LEU A 472 -8.39 41.71 -19.78
CA LEU A 472 -9.70 41.40 -19.21
C LEU A 472 -9.75 40.04 -18.50
N LYS A 473 -8.63 39.31 -18.41
CA LYS A 473 -8.57 37.99 -17.79
C LYS A 473 -8.94 38.08 -16.30
N GLN A 474 -10.03 37.42 -15.92
CA GLN A 474 -10.51 37.33 -14.53
C GLN A 474 -10.59 35.86 -14.12
N GLY A 475 -9.84 35.46 -13.09
CA GLY A 475 -9.89 34.09 -12.57
C GLY A 475 -9.55 32.99 -13.60
N GLY A 476 -8.71 33.30 -14.58
CA GLY A 476 -8.35 32.35 -15.65
C GLY A 476 -9.29 32.37 -16.87
N ILE A 477 -10.38 33.13 -16.83
CA ILE A 477 -11.38 33.20 -17.91
C ILE A 477 -11.37 34.60 -18.53
N ILE A 478 -11.48 34.68 -19.85
CA ILE A 478 -11.54 35.94 -20.60
C ILE A 478 -12.98 36.18 -21.08
N PRO A 479 -13.66 37.23 -20.59
CA PRO A 479 -14.95 37.63 -21.12
C PRO A 479 -14.79 38.31 -22.48
N VAL A 480 -15.64 37.99 -23.45
CA VAL A 480 -15.66 38.65 -24.77
C VAL A 480 -17.09 38.74 -25.30
N SER A 481 -17.44 39.86 -25.93
CA SER A 481 -18.70 39.97 -26.67
C SER A 481 -18.42 39.89 -28.16
N ALA A 482 -19.14 39.03 -28.87
CA ALA A 482 -18.98 38.86 -30.31
C ALA A 482 -20.34 38.90 -31.01
N ASN A 483 -20.38 39.67 -32.10
CA ASN A 483 -21.56 39.78 -32.94
C ASN A 483 -21.47 38.76 -34.08
N CYS A 484 -22.55 38.03 -34.29
CA CYS A 484 -22.70 37.10 -35.39
C CYS A 484 -22.89 37.83 -36.72
N GLN A 485 -22.11 37.42 -37.72
CA GLN A 485 -22.21 37.84 -39.12
C GLN A 485 -22.94 36.80 -39.96
#